data_AF-A0A9D3C2G7-F1
#
_entry.id   AF-A0A9D3C2G7-F1
#
_cell.length_a   1.000
_cell.length_b   1.000
_cell.length_c   1.000
_cell.angle_alpha   90.00
_cell.angle_beta   90.00
_cell.angle_gamma   90.00
#
_symmetry.space_group_name_H-M   'P 1'
#
loop_
_entity.id
_entity.type
_entity.pdbx_description
1 polymer ?
#
loop_
_entity_poly.entity_id
_entity_poly.type
_entity_poly.pdbx_seq_one_letter_code
_entity_poly.pdbx_strand_id
1 'polypeptide(L)'
;MTHADINFPVTGWKSVLDWARTSGDKVNISKNMFPPDKPDTENSSTFVTGIVLYRNLGSIMAMQRNNTILNSKVISVAIKPSHVSLSAPVVVEFSHLYNGTTNHSCISWDESDR
;
A
#
# COMPACT_ATOMS: atom_id res chain seq x y z
N MET A 1 17.70 13.59 -12.73
CA MET A 1 17.91 12.52 -11.74
C MET A 1 16.88 11.44 -12.01
N THR A 2 17.28 10.17 -12.16
CA THR A 2 16.30 9.09 -12.34
C THR A 2 15.71 8.74 -10.99
N HIS A 3 14.45 9.10 -10.75
CA HIS A 3 13.71 8.58 -9.60
C HIS A 3 13.64 7.04 -9.69
N ALA A 4 13.56 6.36 -8.56
CA ALA A 4 13.43 4.91 -8.47
C ALA A 4 12.05 4.56 -7.90
N ASP A 5 11.59 3.34 -8.18
CA ASP A 5 10.36 2.83 -7.58
C ASP A 5 10.51 2.68 -6.07
N ILE A 6 9.44 2.95 -5.32
CA ILE A 6 9.41 2.77 -3.88
C ILE A 6 8.94 1.34 -3.60
N ASN A 7 9.73 0.62 -2.81
CA ASN A 7 9.41 -0.73 -2.35
C ASN A 7 9.34 -0.75 -0.82
N PHE A 8 8.27 -1.31 -0.27
CA PHE A 8 8.06 -1.42 1.17
C PHE A 8 7.50 -2.82 1.53
N PRO A 9 7.92 -3.42 2.67
CA PRO A 9 8.99 -2.96 3.56
C PRO A 9 10.36 -3.09 2.89
N VAL A 10 11.30 -2.24 3.30
CA VAL A 10 12.63 -2.21 2.66
C VAL A 10 13.37 -3.51 2.95
N THR A 11 13.65 -4.28 1.89
CA THR A 11 14.39 -5.55 2.00
C THR A 11 15.84 -5.31 2.40
N GLY A 12 16.38 -6.11 3.32
CA GLY A 12 17.80 -6.08 3.68
C GLY A 12 18.21 -5.01 4.70
N TRP A 13 17.31 -4.11 5.10
CA TRP A 13 17.63 -3.11 6.12
C TRP A 13 17.51 -3.69 7.54
N LYS A 14 18.57 -3.60 8.36
CA LYS A 14 18.60 -4.21 9.70
C LYS A 14 17.57 -3.64 10.69
N SER A 15 17.03 -2.44 10.44
CA SER A 15 16.03 -1.78 11.31
C SER A 15 14.60 -2.25 11.08
N VAL A 16 14.33 -2.98 9.98
CA VAL A 16 13.00 -3.54 9.73
C VAL A 16 12.77 -4.71 10.68
N LEU A 17 11.72 -4.59 11.49
CA LEU A 17 11.29 -5.61 12.45
C LEU A 17 11.07 -6.95 11.75
N ASP A 18 11.52 -8.04 12.39
CA ASP A 18 11.54 -9.37 11.79
C ASP A 18 10.17 -9.81 11.27
N TRP A 19 9.09 -9.53 12.01
CA TRP A 19 7.73 -9.89 11.60
C TRP A 19 7.28 -9.19 10.31
N ALA A 20 7.76 -7.97 10.06
CA ALA A 20 7.43 -7.22 8.84
C ALA A 20 8.25 -7.76 7.67
N ARG A 21 9.53 -8.08 7.91
CA ARG A 21 10.44 -8.67 6.93
C ARG A 21 9.97 -10.03 6.43
N THR A 22 9.49 -10.89 7.33
CA THR A 22 9.07 -12.26 7.01
C THR A 22 7.59 -12.37 6.62
N SER A 23 6.84 -11.27 6.63
CA SER A 23 5.42 -11.26 6.30
C SER A 23 5.15 -11.69 4.84
N GLY A 24 6.09 -11.44 3.93
CA GLY A 24 5.90 -11.61 2.49
C GLY A 24 4.98 -10.56 1.86
N ASP A 25 4.39 -9.68 2.66
CA ASP A 25 3.55 -8.58 2.19
C ASP A 25 4.43 -7.46 1.60
N LYS A 26 4.04 -6.91 0.45
CA LYS A 26 4.82 -5.88 -0.27
C LYS A 26 3.94 -4.80 -0.85
N VAL A 27 4.51 -3.60 -0.93
CA VAL A 27 3.95 -2.44 -1.64
C VAL A 27 4.98 -1.96 -2.65
N ASN A 28 4.57 -1.79 -3.89
CA ASN A 28 5.34 -1.16 -4.94
C ASN A 28 4.61 0.08 -5.47
N ILE A 29 5.31 1.21 -5.46
CA ILE A 29 4.84 2.47 -6.02
C ILE A 29 5.82 2.84 -7.13
N SER A 30 5.34 2.78 -8.37
CA SER A 30 6.16 3.12 -9.53
C SER A 30 6.49 4.61 -9.53
N LYS A 31 7.73 4.96 -9.86
CA LYS A 31 8.13 6.35 -10.12
C LYS A 31 7.30 7.02 -11.23
N ASN A 32 6.81 6.22 -12.18
CA ASN A 32 6.04 6.69 -13.33
C ASN A 32 4.58 6.98 -12.98
N MET A 33 4.19 6.76 -11.72
CA MET A 33 2.87 7.07 -11.17
C MET A 33 2.67 8.58 -10.97
N PHE A 34 3.77 9.30 -10.75
CA PHE A 34 3.74 10.73 -10.51
C PHE A 34 3.91 11.48 -11.84
N PRO A 35 3.19 12.60 -12.02
CA PRO A 35 3.36 13.43 -13.21
C PRO A 35 4.82 13.92 -13.30
N PRO A 36 5.37 14.03 -14.52
CA PRO A 36 6.72 14.53 -14.71
C PRO A 36 6.83 15.98 -14.23
N ASP A 37 7.99 16.33 -13.67
CA ASP A 37 8.30 17.70 -13.28
C ASP A 37 8.17 18.62 -14.50
N LYS A 38 7.31 19.64 -14.38
CA LYS A 38 7.19 20.69 -15.39
C LYS A 38 8.24 21.76 -15.10
N PRO A 39 9.15 22.05 -16.03
CA PRO A 39 10.24 23.01 -15.81
C PRO A 39 9.76 24.47 -15.68
N ASP A 40 8.54 24.79 -16.10
CA ASP A 40 8.06 26.18 -16.27
C ASP A 40 7.17 26.69 -15.13
N THR A 41 7.10 26.00 -14.00
CA THR A 41 6.38 26.48 -12.82
C THR A 41 7.37 26.52 -11.66
N GLU A 42 7.46 27.64 -10.92
CA GLU A 42 8.32 27.80 -9.72
C GLU A 42 8.00 26.81 -8.57
N ASN A 43 7.16 25.80 -8.84
CA ASN A 43 6.60 24.85 -7.91
C ASN A 43 6.99 23.45 -8.40
N SER A 44 8.18 22.95 -8.07
CA SER A 44 8.44 21.51 -8.21
C SER A 44 7.38 20.77 -7.39
N SER A 45 6.62 19.89 -8.03
CA SER A 45 5.55 19.15 -7.34
C SER A 45 6.16 18.14 -6.37
N THR A 46 6.23 18.50 -5.10
CA THR A 46 6.67 17.60 -4.03
C THR A 46 5.53 16.68 -3.62
N PHE A 47 5.80 15.38 -3.64
CA PHE A 47 4.88 14.36 -3.17
C PHE A 47 5.37 13.76 -1.86
N VAL A 48 4.44 13.52 -0.94
CA VAL A 48 4.71 12.79 0.31
C VAL A 48 3.93 11.49 0.27
N THR A 49 4.64 10.37 0.42
CA THR A 49 4.05 9.04 0.49
C THR A 49 4.26 8.47 1.88
N GLY A 50 3.17 8.09 2.55
CA GLY A 50 3.18 7.32 3.79
C GLY A 50 2.71 5.90 3.54
N ILE A 51 3.44 4.91 4.08
CA ILE A 51 3.08 3.49 3.99
C ILE A 51 3.09 2.90 5.39
N VAL A 52 2.02 2.19 5.78
CA VAL A 52 1.90 1.54 7.09
C VAL A 52 1.49 0.08 6.90
N LEU A 53 2.29 -0.84 7.45
CA LEU A 53 1.92 -2.26 7.60
C LEU A 53 1.45 -2.51 9.03
N TYR A 54 0.22 -2.99 9.17
CA TYR A 54 -0.35 -3.28 10.47
C TYR A 54 -0.14 -4.75 10.82
N ARG A 55 0.48 -5.00 11.99
CA ARG A 55 0.77 -6.36 12.44
C ARG A 55 -0.50 -7.18 12.69
N ASN A 56 -1.46 -6.61 13.41
CA ASN A 56 -2.63 -7.28 13.99
C ASN A 56 -3.97 -6.56 13.76
N LEU A 57 -4.02 -5.49 12.96
CA LEU A 57 -5.27 -4.72 12.77
C LEU A 57 -6.42 -5.58 12.21
N GLY A 58 -6.09 -6.56 11.38
CA GLY A 58 -7.08 -7.45 10.78
C GLY A 58 -7.94 -8.25 11.78
N SER A 59 -7.46 -8.48 13.01
CA SER A 59 -8.22 -9.26 14.01
C SER A 59 -9.35 -8.46 14.68
N ILE A 60 -9.34 -7.14 14.55
CA ILE A 60 -10.35 -6.24 15.15
C ILE A 60 -11.22 -5.55 14.09
N MET A 61 -10.93 -5.75 12.81
CA MET A 61 -11.76 -5.23 11.73
C MET A 61 -12.99 -6.11 11.56
N ALA A 62 -14.18 -5.53 11.69
CA ALA A 62 -15.41 -6.23 11.40
C ALA A 62 -15.61 -6.32 9.88
N MET A 63 -15.73 -7.53 9.35
CA MET A 63 -16.14 -7.73 7.96
C MET A 63 -17.66 -7.87 7.88
N GLN A 64 -18.31 -7.11 7.00
CA GLN A 64 -19.78 -7.06 6.90
C GLN A 64 -20.40 -8.24 6.13
N ARG A 65 -19.60 -9.21 5.64
CA ARG A 65 -20.08 -10.30 4.78
C ARG A 65 -19.98 -11.67 5.47
N ASN A 66 -21.09 -12.42 5.45
CA ASN A 66 -21.14 -13.80 5.94
C ASN A 66 -20.16 -14.69 5.17
N ASN A 67 -19.54 -15.66 5.85
CA ASN A 67 -18.57 -16.63 5.30
C ASN A 67 -17.34 -16.00 4.62
N THR A 68 -16.97 -14.77 5.01
CA THR A 68 -15.74 -14.13 4.54
C THR A 68 -14.78 -13.90 5.70
N ILE A 69 -13.49 -14.00 5.42
CA ILE A 69 -12.42 -13.72 6.38
C ILE A 69 -11.41 -12.77 5.75
N LEU A 70 -10.79 -11.92 6.57
CA LEU A 70 -9.66 -11.13 6.11
C LEU A 70 -8.43 -12.04 6.10
N ASN A 71 -8.02 -12.46 4.89
CA ASN A 71 -6.95 -13.44 4.72
C ASN A 71 -5.56 -12.82 4.49
N SER A 72 -5.34 -11.60 4.97
CA SER A 72 -4.08 -10.86 4.79
C SER A 72 -3.80 -9.96 5.99
N LYS A 73 -2.59 -9.39 6.05
CA LYS A 73 -2.37 -8.18 6.86
C LYS A 73 -3.08 -6.98 6.23
N VAL A 74 -3.17 -5.90 7.00
CA VAL A 74 -3.71 -4.63 6.53
C VAL A 74 -2.56 -3.70 6.19
N ILE A 75 -2.66 -3.03 5.04
CA ILE A 75 -1.72 -2.01 4.58
C ILE A 75 -2.48 -0.73 4.30
N SER A 76 -1.91 0.40 4.70
CA SER A 76 -2.38 1.73 4.29
C SER A 76 -1.30 2.42 3.47
N VAL A 77 -1.71 3.03 2.36
CA VAL A 77 -0.87 3.86 1.50
C VAL A 77 -1.56 5.21 1.34
N ALA A 78 -0.88 6.27 1.72
CA ALA A 78 -1.37 7.64 1.60
C ALA A 78 -0.38 8.46 0.77
N ILE A 79 -0.89 9.14 -0.25
CA ILE A 79 -0.11 10.02 -1.12
C ILE A 79 -0.71 11.43 -1.00
N LYS A 80 0.14 12.42 -0.73
CA LYS A 80 -0.22 13.84 -0.70
C LYS A 80 0.62 14.62 -1.73
N PRO A 81 0.02 15.61 -2.41
CA PRO A 81 -1.39 16.04 -2.31
C PRO A 81 -2.37 15.04 -2.94
N SER A 82 -3.59 14.94 -2.41
CA SER A 82 -4.58 13.89 -2.74
C SER A 82 -5.35 14.10 -4.05
N HIS A 83 -5.24 15.27 -4.68
CA HIS A 83 -5.96 15.62 -5.92
C HIS A 83 -5.18 15.29 -7.20
N VAL A 84 -4.10 14.52 -7.07
CA VAL A 84 -3.22 14.21 -8.19
C VAL A 84 -3.78 13.02 -8.95
N SER A 85 -3.97 13.18 -10.25
CA SER A 85 -4.27 12.05 -11.14
C SER A 85 -3.01 11.20 -11.29
N LEU A 86 -3.08 9.98 -10.78
CA LEU A 86 -1.98 9.03 -10.79
C LEU A 86 -2.02 8.25 -12.11
N SER A 87 -0.89 8.16 -12.81
CA SER A 87 -0.78 7.51 -14.13
C SER A 87 -0.64 5.98 -14.06
N ALA A 88 -0.42 5.44 -12.86
CA ALA A 88 -0.27 4.01 -12.60
C ALA A 88 -0.89 3.65 -11.23
N PRO A 89 -1.33 2.39 -11.02
CA PRO A 89 -1.84 1.96 -9.73
C PRO A 89 -0.71 1.72 -8.73
N VAL A 90 -1.03 1.81 -7.43
CA VAL A 90 -0.21 1.21 -6.37
C VAL A 90 -0.40 -0.30 -6.43
N VAL A 91 0.69 -1.05 -6.45
CA VAL A 91 0.63 -2.52 -6.44
C VAL A 91 0.89 -3.00 -5.01
N VAL A 92 -0.02 -3.82 -4.49
CA VAL A 92 0.09 -4.43 -3.16
C VAL A 92 0.01 -5.94 -3.31
N GLU A 93 1.01 -6.63 -2.79
CA GLU A 93 1.08 -8.09 -2.75
C GLU A 93 0.89 -8.53 -1.30
N PHE A 94 -0.02 -9.48 -1.07
CA PHE A 94 -0.31 -10.00 0.26
C PHE A 94 0.05 -11.49 0.36
N SER A 95 0.61 -11.88 1.49
CA SER A 95 0.67 -13.28 1.89
C SER A 95 -0.64 -13.70 2.54
N HIS A 96 -1.13 -14.88 2.18
CA HIS A 96 -2.29 -15.45 2.83
C HIS A 96 -1.98 -15.88 4.27
N LEU A 97 -2.84 -15.50 5.21
CA LEU A 97 -2.73 -15.90 6.62
C LEU A 97 -3.30 -17.30 6.89
N TYR A 98 -4.31 -17.70 6.11
CA TYR A 98 -5.05 -18.94 6.24
C TYR A 98 -5.08 -19.70 4.90
N ASN A 99 -4.86 -21.01 5.00
CA ASN A 99 -4.99 -21.94 3.89
C ASN A 99 -6.45 -22.37 3.69
N GLY A 100 -6.76 -22.97 2.54
CA GLY A 100 -8.09 -23.54 2.27
C GLY A 100 -9.18 -22.52 1.95
N THR A 101 -8.84 -21.25 1.82
CA THR A 101 -9.75 -20.19 1.34
C THR A 101 -9.78 -20.15 -0.20
N THR A 102 -10.89 -19.68 -0.77
CA THR A 102 -11.08 -19.53 -2.23
C THR A 102 -11.74 -18.19 -2.54
N ASN A 103 -11.84 -17.83 -3.83
CA ASN A 103 -12.50 -16.60 -4.29
C ASN A 103 -11.94 -15.33 -3.63
N HIS A 104 -10.63 -15.15 -3.66
CA HIS A 104 -9.95 -14.01 -3.05
C HIS A 104 -10.25 -12.73 -3.83
N SER A 105 -10.48 -11.64 -3.11
CA SER A 105 -10.71 -10.31 -3.68
C SER A 105 -9.97 -9.25 -2.89
N CYS A 106 -9.30 -8.33 -3.57
CA CYS A 106 -8.72 -7.14 -2.96
C CYS A 106 -9.81 -6.12 -2.63
N ILE A 107 -9.75 -5.52 -1.44
CA ILE A 107 -10.68 -4.48 -0.99
C ILE A 107 -9.89 -3.27 -0.47
N SER A 108 -10.46 -2.09 -0.62
CA SER A 108 -9.98 -0.84 -0.02
C SER A 108 -11.05 -0.27 0.90
N TRP A 109 -10.64 0.49 1.92
CA TRP A 109 -11.59 1.21 2.75
C TRP A 109 -12.13 2.42 1.98
N ASP A 110 -13.44 2.50 1.82
CA ASP A 110 -14.12 3.64 1.23
C ASP A 110 -14.68 4.54 2.34
N GLU A 111 -14.25 5.80 2.37
CA GLU A 111 -14.73 6.79 3.35
C GLU A 111 -16.00 7.51 2.89
N SER A 112 -16.47 7.25 1.66
CA SER A 112 -17.67 7.89 1.10
C SER A 112 -18.98 7.34 1.68
N ASP A 113 -18.95 6.18 2.34
CA ASP A 113 -20.10 5.55 3.02
C ASP A 113 -20.49 6.24 4.36
N ARG A 114 -20.36 7.57 4.44
CA ARG A 114 -20.78 8.38 5.60
C ARG A 114 -22.15 9.02 5.43
#